data_AF-A0A8T5H2F4-F1
#
_entry.id   AF-A0A8T5H2F4-F1
#
_cell.length_a   1.000
_cell.length_b   1.000
_cell.length_c   1.000
_cell.angle_alpha   90.00
_cell.angle_beta   90.00
_cell.angle_gamma   90.00
#
_symmetry.space_group_name_H-M   'P 1'
#
loop_
_entity.id
_entity.type
_entity.pdbx_description
1 polymer ?
#
loop_
_entity_poly.entity_id
_entity_poly.type
_entity_poly.pdbx_seq_one_letter_code
_entity_poly.pdbx_strand_id
1 'polypeptide(L)'
;MYIDAGVSIGRNCRVQNNVSVYKGVTVEEGVHLGPHVCFTNDLYPRAIGFGGKPITEDQWEIKETLVKYGASIGANSTIVPGVVIGKFALVASGAVVTKDVPDFTIVRGVPAKFHGFACYCGNPLPEEKNPGEYHSNECEEAYSAYK
;
A
#
# COMPACT_ATOMS: atom_id res chain seq x y z
N MET A 1 -14.06 5.48 -8.77
CA MET A 1 -12.78 4.75 -8.90
C MET A 1 -12.12 5.24 -10.18
N TYR A 2 -10.81 5.43 -10.16
CA TYR A 2 -10.00 5.78 -11.32
C TYR A 2 -8.83 4.80 -11.43
N ILE A 3 -8.63 4.23 -12.61
CA ILE A 3 -7.52 3.34 -12.94
C ILE A 3 -6.94 3.86 -14.26
N ASP A 4 -5.69 4.31 -14.20
CA ASP A 4 -5.00 4.95 -15.31
C ASP A 4 -4.43 3.93 -16.31
N ALA A 5 -4.02 4.41 -17.49
CA ALA A 5 -3.34 3.61 -18.48
C ALA A 5 -1.99 3.07 -17.94
N GLY A 6 -1.69 1.81 -18.23
CA GLY A 6 -0.44 1.17 -17.82
C GLY A 6 -0.41 0.70 -16.36
N VAL A 7 -1.53 0.75 -15.64
CA VAL A 7 -1.68 0.09 -14.34
C VAL A 7 -1.87 -1.42 -14.52
N SER A 8 -1.22 -2.22 -13.68
CA SER A 8 -1.42 -3.67 -13.61
C SER A 8 -2.06 -4.06 -12.28
N ILE A 9 -3.14 -4.84 -12.33
CA ILE A 9 -3.83 -5.37 -11.14
C ILE A 9 -3.98 -6.88 -11.28
N GLY A 10 -3.47 -7.60 -10.28
CA GLY A 10 -3.51 -9.06 -10.20
C GLY A 10 -4.91 -9.62 -9.93
N ARG A 11 -4.99 -10.95 -9.92
CA ARG A 11 -6.23 -11.67 -9.61
C ARG A 11 -6.65 -11.48 -8.16
N ASN A 12 -7.91 -11.78 -7.85
CA ASN A 12 -8.43 -11.83 -6.47
C ASN A 12 -8.26 -10.54 -5.64
N CYS A 13 -7.99 -9.41 -6.30
CA CYS A 13 -7.89 -8.11 -5.62
C CYS A 13 -9.28 -7.58 -5.25
N ARG A 14 -9.35 -6.82 -4.15
CA ARG A 14 -10.53 -6.03 -3.79
C ARG A 14 -10.19 -4.56 -3.90
N VAL A 15 -10.72 -3.91 -4.93
CA VAL A 15 -10.58 -2.45 -5.12
C VAL A 15 -11.89 -1.79 -4.77
N GLN A 16 -11.90 -1.00 -3.70
CA GLN A 16 -13.11 -0.36 -3.18
C GLN A 16 -13.43 0.97 -3.90
N ASN A 17 -14.55 1.57 -3.51
CA ASN A 17 -15.02 2.83 -4.09
C ASN A 17 -13.97 3.96 -3.94
N ASN A 18 -13.91 4.81 -4.96
CA ASN A 18 -13.09 6.03 -4.98
C ASN A 18 -11.58 5.82 -4.79
N VAL A 19 -11.07 4.61 -5.06
CA VAL A 19 -9.63 4.39 -5.21
C VAL A 19 -9.14 5.06 -6.49
N SER A 20 -7.98 5.72 -6.40
CA SER A 20 -7.27 6.34 -7.53
C SER A 20 -5.92 5.66 -7.73
N VAL A 21 -5.78 4.90 -8.82
CA VAL A 21 -4.55 4.19 -9.19
C VAL A 21 -3.98 4.81 -10.46
N TYR A 22 -2.82 5.44 -10.36
CA TYR A 22 -2.18 6.15 -11.47
C TYR A 22 -1.14 5.29 -12.20
N LYS A 23 -0.78 5.69 -13.42
CA LYS A 23 0.25 5.04 -14.23
C LYS A 23 1.55 4.84 -13.42
N GLY A 24 2.13 3.65 -13.52
CA GLY A 24 3.32 3.24 -12.76
C GLY A 24 3.01 2.43 -11.50
N VAL A 25 1.74 2.26 -11.13
CA VAL A 25 1.34 1.40 -10.01
C VAL A 25 1.12 -0.03 -10.50
N THR A 26 1.74 -0.99 -9.82
CA THR A 26 1.50 -2.42 -9.96
C THR A 26 0.91 -2.97 -8.66
N VAL A 27 -0.21 -3.68 -8.76
CA VAL A 27 -0.90 -4.33 -7.66
C VAL A 27 -0.88 -5.84 -7.90
N GLU A 28 -0.18 -6.59 -7.05
CA GLU A 28 -0.12 -8.05 -7.13
C GLU A 28 -1.42 -8.73 -6.67
N GLU A 29 -1.49 -10.05 -6.83
CA GLU A 29 -2.68 -10.85 -6.49
C GLU A 29 -3.09 -10.73 -5.00
N GLY A 30 -4.40 -10.78 -4.75
CA GLY A 30 -4.97 -10.86 -3.40
C GLY A 30 -4.91 -9.57 -2.59
N VAL A 31 -4.53 -8.43 -3.21
CA VAL A 31 -4.43 -7.14 -2.51
C VAL A 31 -5.81 -6.56 -2.19
N HIS A 32 -5.93 -5.94 -1.01
CA HIS A 32 -7.08 -5.13 -0.64
C HIS A 32 -6.74 -3.64 -0.69
N LEU A 33 -7.50 -2.87 -1.46
CA LEU A 33 -7.44 -1.40 -1.51
C LEU A 33 -8.75 -0.85 -0.94
N GLY A 34 -8.67 -0.30 0.27
CA GLY A 34 -9.78 0.32 0.99
C GLY A 34 -10.35 1.53 0.25
N PRO A 35 -11.57 1.97 0.61
CA PRO A 35 -12.21 3.07 -0.09
C PRO A 35 -11.38 4.35 0.06
N HIS A 36 -11.34 5.17 -0.99
CA HIS A 36 -10.56 6.42 -1.03
C HIS A 36 -9.05 6.28 -0.92
N VAL A 37 -8.45 5.10 -1.12
CA VAL A 37 -6.99 4.99 -1.27
C VAL A 37 -6.52 5.78 -2.49
N CYS A 38 -5.53 6.65 -2.29
CA CYS A 38 -4.96 7.48 -3.33
C CYS A 38 -3.49 7.11 -3.54
N PHE A 39 -3.18 6.51 -4.68
CA PHE A 39 -1.79 6.42 -5.16
C PHE A 39 -1.42 7.73 -5.84
N THR A 40 -0.17 8.16 -5.72
CA THR A 40 0.40 9.19 -6.58
C THR A 40 1.56 8.59 -7.36
N ASN A 41 1.94 9.22 -8.47
CA ASN A 41 2.94 8.67 -9.39
C ASN A 41 4.07 9.65 -9.78
N ASP A 42 3.87 10.96 -9.63
CA ASP A 42 4.93 11.97 -9.73
C ASP A 42 5.18 12.56 -8.34
N LEU A 43 6.45 12.68 -7.94
CA LEU A 43 6.85 13.20 -6.63
C LEU A 43 6.73 14.72 -6.53
N TYR A 44 6.88 15.42 -7.67
CA TYR A 44 6.85 16.87 -7.76
C TYR A 44 5.96 17.35 -8.90
N PRO A 45 4.66 16.96 -8.92
CA PRO A 45 3.78 17.26 -10.03
C PRO A 45 3.54 18.76 -10.16
N ARG A 46 3.58 19.26 -11.41
CA ARG A 46 3.32 20.66 -11.75
C ARG A 46 2.44 20.74 -12.99
N ALA A 47 1.49 21.67 -12.99
CA ALA A 47 0.67 21.98 -14.16
C ALA A 47 1.39 22.91 -15.15
N ILE A 48 2.28 23.77 -14.65
CA ILE A 48 3.03 24.76 -15.45
C ILE A 48 4.51 24.78 -15.07
N GLY A 49 5.35 24.97 -16.09
CA GLY A 49 6.79 25.15 -15.97
C GLY A 49 7.23 26.61 -16.07
N PHE A 50 8.51 26.81 -16.37
CA PHE A 50 9.09 28.14 -16.53
C PHE A 50 8.39 28.93 -17.66
N GLY A 51 8.09 30.20 -17.40
CA GLY A 51 7.39 31.07 -18.36
C GLY A 51 5.90 30.78 -18.52
N GLY A 52 5.28 30.01 -17.62
CA GLY A 52 3.83 29.76 -17.61
C GLY A 52 3.35 28.75 -18.65
N LYS A 53 4.26 28.03 -19.31
CA LYS A 53 3.92 27.00 -20.29
C LYS A 53 3.39 25.75 -19.57
N PRO A 54 2.32 25.10 -20.08
CA PRO A 54 1.86 23.82 -19.56
C PRO A 54 2.97 22.77 -19.57
N ILE A 55 3.01 21.94 -18.53
CA ILE A 55 3.85 20.74 -18.50
C ILE A 55 3.17 19.66 -19.34
N THR A 56 3.93 18.99 -20.20
CA THR A 56 3.46 17.86 -21.02
C THR A 56 3.77 16.52 -20.36
N GLU A 57 3.08 15.44 -20.76
CA GLU A 57 3.20 14.12 -20.13
C GLU A 57 4.62 13.54 -20.15
N ASP A 58 5.42 13.86 -21.18
CA ASP A 58 6.82 13.43 -21.33
C ASP A 58 7.77 14.10 -20.33
N GLN A 59 7.32 15.16 -19.66
CA GLN A 59 8.09 15.87 -18.64
C GLN A 59 7.80 15.38 -17.22
N TRP A 60 6.78 14.54 -17.01
CA TRP A 60 6.50 13.95 -15.71
C TRP A 60 7.42 12.77 -15.42
N GLU A 61 8.02 12.77 -14.24
CA GLU A 61 8.86 11.68 -13.77
C GLU A 61 8.03 10.67 -12.97
N ILE A 62 7.43 9.73 -13.69
CA ILE A 62 6.67 8.64 -13.06
C ILE A 62 7.60 7.75 -12.25
N LYS A 63 7.37 7.64 -10.95
CA LYS A 63 8.00 6.66 -10.07
C LYS A 63 7.07 5.47 -9.89
N GLU A 64 7.62 4.28 -10.04
CA GLU A 64 6.85 3.05 -9.93
C GLU A 64 6.53 2.71 -8.48
N THR A 65 5.31 2.25 -8.22
CA THR A 65 4.87 1.79 -6.91
C THR A 65 4.40 0.35 -7.03
N LEU A 66 4.89 -0.52 -6.13
CA LEU A 66 4.54 -1.93 -6.12
C LEU A 66 3.80 -2.27 -4.83
N VAL A 67 2.60 -2.84 -4.97
CA VAL A 67 1.83 -3.41 -3.85
C VAL A 67 1.85 -4.92 -3.97
N LYS A 68 2.56 -5.58 -3.06
CA LYS A 68 2.85 -7.01 -3.14
C LYS A 68 1.69 -7.87 -2.65
N TYR A 69 1.77 -9.16 -2.97
CA TYR A 69 0.77 -10.18 -2.71
C TYR A 69 0.15 -10.09 -1.31
N GLY A 70 -1.19 -10.09 -1.27
CA GLY A 70 -1.97 -10.12 -0.02
C GLY A 70 -1.88 -8.87 0.86
N ALA A 71 -1.19 -7.80 0.43
CA ALA A 71 -1.15 -6.55 1.18
C ALA A 71 -2.55 -5.92 1.31
N SER A 72 -2.77 -5.19 2.40
CA SER A 72 -4.01 -4.48 2.68
C SER A 72 -3.75 -3.01 2.96
N ILE A 73 -4.41 -2.13 2.21
CA ILE A 73 -4.30 -0.68 2.37
C ILE A 73 -5.64 -0.14 2.86
N GLY A 74 -5.64 0.39 4.08
CA GLY A 74 -6.81 0.94 4.75
C GLY A 74 -7.41 2.16 4.04
N ALA A 75 -8.64 2.49 4.42
CA ALA A 75 -9.41 3.56 3.80
C ALA A 75 -8.70 4.92 3.89
N ASN A 76 -8.86 5.76 2.86
CA ASN A 76 -8.37 7.13 2.84
C ASN A 76 -6.86 7.28 3.08
N SER A 77 -6.07 6.25 2.76
CA SER A 77 -4.61 6.29 2.84
C SER A 77 -4.00 6.84 1.55
N THR A 78 -2.88 7.55 1.68
CA THR A 78 -2.12 8.10 0.55
C THR A 78 -0.80 7.37 0.42
N ILE A 79 -0.49 6.89 -0.78
CA ILE A 79 0.75 6.20 -1.11
C ILE A 79 1.61 7.13 -1.97
N VAL A 80 2.73 7.60 -1.40
CA VAL A 80 3.70 8.46 -2.11
C VAL A 80 4.41 7.64 -3.20
N PRO A 81 4.78 8.24 -4.35
CA PRO A 81 5.32 7.51 -5.48
C PRO A 81 6.65 6.84 -5.12
N GLY A 82 6.97 5.72 -5.78
CA GLY A 82 8.28 5.09 -5.64
C GLY A 82 8.42 4.13 -4.47
N VAL A 83 7.34 3.85 -3.72
CA VAL A 83 7.38 2.93 -2.57
C VAL A 83 6.95 1.51 -2.92
N VAL A 84 7.48 0.55 -2.16
CA VAL A 84 7.06 -0.85 -2.16
C VAL A 84 6.28 -1.16 -0.89
N ILE A 85 5.07 -1.71 -1.04
CA ILE A 85 4.27 -2.24 0.06
C ILE A 85 4.43 -3.76 0.10
N GLY A 86 5.01 -4.24 1.19
CA GLY A 86 5.38 -5.65 1.41
C GLY A 86 4.21 -6.63 1.36
N LYS A 87 4.53 -7.92 1.18
CA LYS A 87 3.56 -9.01 1.20
C LYS A 87 2.82 -9.02 2.53
N PHE A 88 1.49 -9.12 2.49
CA PHE A 88 0.65 -9.11 3.70
C PHE A 88 0.90 -7.92 4.65
N ALA A 89 1.54 -6.85 4.18
CA ALA A 89 1.66 -5.63 4.96
C ALA A 89 0.27 -5.00 5.12
N LEU A 90 0.06 -4.32 6.24
CA LEU A 90 -1.20 -3.66 6.57
C LEU A 90 -0.97 -2.17 6.82
N VAL A 91 -1.45 -1.35 5.90
CA VAL A 91 -1.45 0.11 6.03
C VAL A 91 -2.75 0.52 6.70
N ALA A 92 -2.68 1.11 7.89
CA ALA A 92 -3.88 1.57 8.60
C ALA A 92 -4.59 2.68 7.81
N SER A 93 -5.90 2.83 8.04
CA SER A 93 -6.70 3.89 7.42
C SER A 93 -6.16 5.29 7.74
N GLY A 94 -6.20 6.19 6.76
CA GLY A 94 -5.72 7.56 6.87
C GLY A 94 -4.20 7.71 6.93
N ALA A 95 -3.44 6.64 6.70
CA ALA A 95 -1.98 6.71 6.74
C ALA A 95 -1.40 7.34 5.47
N VAL A 96 -0.28 8.06 5.60
CA VAL A 96 0.48 8.59 4.46
C VAL A 96 1.81 7.84 4.37
N VAL A 97 1.90 6.89 3.44
CA VAL A 97 3.06 6.03 3.28
C VAL A 97 4.11 6.75 2.43
N THR A 98 5.24 7.10 3.05
CA THR A 98 6.34 7.86 2.43
C THR A 98 7.60 7.03 2.18
N LYS A 99 7.61 5.77 2.60
CA LYS A 99 8.74 4.84 2.52
C LYS A 99 8.21 3.42 2.33
N ASP A 100 9.09 2.53 1.87
CA ASP A 100 8.79 1.11 1.77
C ASP A 100 8.28 0.53 3.08
N VAL A 101 7.29 -0.35 2.98
CA VAL A 101 6.71 -1.09 4.09
C VAL A 101 7.18 -2.55 3.97
N PRO A 102 7.91 -3.09 4.95
CA PRO A 102 8.35 -4.48 4.90
C PRO A 102 7.17 -5.47 4.90
N ASP A 103 7.44 -6.69 4.46
CA ASP A 103 6.45 -7.78 4.49
C ASP A 103 5.91 -7.96 5.93
N PHE A 104 4.62 -8.30 6.06
CA PHE A 104 3.91 -8.54 7.31
C PHE A 104 3.92 -7.38 8.31
N THR A 105 4.24 -6.16 7.88
CA THR A 105 4.34 -5.01 8.78
C THR A 105 3.02 -4.23 8.82
N ILE A 106 2.63 -3.80 10.02
CA ILE A 106 1.57 -2.81 10.23
C ILE A 106 2.20 -1.42 10.29
N VAL A 107 1.72 -0.48 9.47
CA VAL A 107 2.10 0.93 9.53
C VAL A 107 0.89 1.85 9.72
N ARG A 108 1.08 2.96 10.42
CA ARG A 108 0.01 3.95 10.65
C ARG A 108 0.53 5.37 10.81
N GLY A 109 -0.35 6.36 10.59
CA GLY A 109 -0.10 7.77 10.85
C GLY A 109 0.38 8.57 9.64
N VAL A 110 0.71 9.84 9.89
CA VAL A 110 1.18 10.81 8.88
C VAL A 110 2.46 11.49 9.39
N PRO A 111 3.65 11.14 8.86
CA PRO A 111 3.90 10.02 7.94
C PRO A 111 3.68 8.67 8.62
N ALA A 112 3.43 7.63 7.83
CA ALA A 112 3.23 6.27 8.31
C ALA A 112 4.50 5.75 8.98
N LYS A 113 4.35 5.16 10.17
CA LYS A 113 5.44 4.55 10.94
C LYS A 113 5.07 3.13 11.34
N PHE A 114 6.08 2.31 11.56
CA PHE A 114 5.94 0.96 12.11
C PHE A 114 5.08 0.97 13.38
N HIS A 115 4.15 0.03 13.46
CA HIS A 115 3.31 -0.19 14.63
C HIS A 115 3.45 -1.60 15.20
N GLY A 116 3.64 -2.61 14.34
CA GLY A 116 3.67 -4.01 14.74
C GLY A 116 3.68 -4.92 13.50
N PHE A 117 3.38 -6.20 13.70
CA PHE A 117 3.29 -7.17 12.62
C PHE A 117 1.84 -7.64 12.41
N ALA A 118 1.49 -8.01 11.18
CA ALA A 118 0.19 -8.54 10.79
C ALA A 118 0.28 -10.05 10.56
N CYS A 119 -0.76 -10.79 10.97
CA CYS A 119 -0.97 -12.17 10.54
C CYS A 119 -1.52 -12.21 9.10
N TYR A 120 -1.44 -13.35 8.43
CA TYR A 120 -2.16 -13.64 7.18
C TYR A 120 -3.66 -13.34 7.24
N CYS A 121 -4.29 -13.45 8.42
CA CYS A 121 -5.71 -13.14 8.59
C CYS A 121 -6.01 -11.63 8.70
N GLY A 122 -4.98 -10.77 8.73
CA GLY A 122 -5.09 -9.32 8.85
C GLY A 122 -5.13 -8.79 10.29
N ASN A 123 -5.22 -9.66 11.30
CA ASN A 123 -5.13 -9.23 12.69
C ASN A 123 -3.67 -8.95 13.11
N PRO A 124 -3.43 -7.99 14.02
CA PRO A 124 -2.11 -7.79 14.61
C PRO A 124 -1.60 -9.04 15.33
N LEU A 125 -0.32 -9.35 15.14
CA LEU A 125 0.37 -10.36 15.93
C LEU A 125 0.69 -9.79 17.33
N PRO A 126 0.60 -10.61 18.39
CA PRO A 126 0.98 -10.19 19.73
C PRO A 126 2.47 -9.81 19.81
N GLU A 127 2.85 -9.05 20.83
CA GLU A 127 4.27 -8.70 21.04
C GLU A 127 5.08 -9.92 21.51
N GLU A 128 4.47 -10.85 22.22
CA GLU A 128 5.10 -12.07 22.71
C GLU A 128 4.39 -13.32 22.16
N LYS A 129 5.12 -14.44 22.06
CA LYS A 129 4.53 -15.71 21.60
C LYS A 129 3.63 -16.26 22.72
N ASN A 130 2.32 -16.06 22.60
CA ASN A 130 1.33 -16.61 23.52
C ASN A 130 0.43 -17.63 22.82
N PRO A 131 0.68 -18.95 23.02
CA PRO A 131 -0.21 -20.00 22.54
C PRO A 131 -1.62 -19.78 23.13
N GLY A 132 -2.59 -19.44 22.28
CA GLY A 132 -3.98 -19.17 22.67
C GLY A 132 -4.50 -17.77 22.34
N GLU A 133 -3.64 -16.81 21.99
CA GLU A 133 -4.06 -15.47 21.52
C GLU A 133 -4.13 -15.35 19.99
N TYR A 134 -3.79 -16.43 19.28
CA TYR A 134 -3.89 -16.50 17.84
C TYR A 134 -5.33 -16.73 17.38
N HIS A 135 -5.73 -16.03 16.33
CA HIS A 135 -7.09 -16.11 15.80
C HIS A 135 -7.33 -17.40 14.99
N SER A 136 -6.26 -18.10 14.61
CA SER A 136 -6.26 -19.40 13.95
C SER A 136 -4.88 -20.08 14.11
N ASN A 137 -4.81 -21.39 13.85
CA ASN A 137 -3.54 -22.14 13.83
C ASN A 137 -2.55 -21.57 12.80
N GLU A 138 -3.06 -21.02 11.69
CA GLU A 138 -2.26 -20.36 10.64
C GLU A 138 -1.56 -19.09 11.14
N CYS A 139 -2.12 -18.42 12.16
CA CYS A 139 -1.47 -17.26 12.78
C CYS A 139 -0.30 -17.64 13.70
N GLU A 140 -0.29 -18.84 14.27
CA GLU A 140 0.85 -19.34 15.05
C GLU A 140 2.06 -19.67 14.15
N GLU A 141 1.79 -20.25 12.97
CA GLU A 141 2.80 -20.49 11.94
C GLU A 141 3.36 -19.19 11.38
N ALA A 142 2.50 -18.19 11.12
CA ALA A 142 2.92 -16.86 10.69
C ALA A 142 3.87 -16.21 11.70
N TYR A 143 3.54 -16.26 12.99
CA TYR A 143 4.38 -15.67 14.03
C TYR A 143 5.81 -16.25 14.01
N SER A 144 5.93 -17.56 13.81
CA SER A 144 7.21 -18.27 13.86
C SER A 144 8.04 -18.14 12.58
N ALA A 145 7.45 -17.65 11.48
CA ALA A 145 8.15 -17.40 10.21
C ALA A 145 8.76 -15.99 10.12
N TYR A 146 8.28 -15.04 10.95
CA TYR A 146 8.58 -13.60 10.79
C TYR A 146 9.20 -12.93 12.03
N LYS A 147 9.25 -13.60 13.18
CA LYS A 147 9.99 -13.20 14.38
C LYS A 147 10.99 -14.28 14.78
#